data_AF-I2AHG5-F1
#
_entry.id   AF-I2AHG5-F1
#
_cell.length_a   1.000
_cell.length_b   1.000
_cell.length_c   1.000
_cell.angle_alpha   90.00
_cell.angle_beta   90.00
_cell.angle_gamma   90.00
#
_symmetry.space_group_name_H-M   'P 1'
#
loop_
_entity.id
_entity.type
_entity.pdbx_description
1 polymer ?
#
loop_
_entity_poly.entity_id
_entity_poly.type
_entity_poly.pdbx_seq_one_letter_code
_entity_poly.pdbx_strand_id
1 'polypeptide(L)'
;MTFRFRGLALVALTMALALLLAPRASADAYTDELVAHFNAETHVVTDPGARPPLRNVGELNRQILAGPWTWSPQPPVWVAAVAPGNSGVTTADAIHGAMSAREPKFSGVIVVIDSHGYHVRAYKVPKVIADRVDELMNQSATEHGPDPYATTSAFVSGLAGVNVPANAPVATSSVAHEKHDEWAWLKVTLVISGIALAMGALLWIVVRRNRKHRKPIDK
;
A
#
# COMPACT_ATOMS: atom_id res chain seq x y z
N MET A 1 23.87 21.16 37.95
CA MET A 1 23.24 21.29 36.61
C MET A 1 23.27 19.95 35.87
N THR A 2 22.40 19.00 36.20
CA THR A 2 22.31 17.68 35.51
C THR A 2 20.87 17.27 35.18
N PHE A 3 19.90 18.17 35.39
CA PHE A 3 18.49 17.91 35.13
C PHE A 3 18.01 18.32 33.73
N ARG A 4 18.84 18.99 32.93
CA ARG A 4 18.42 19.50 31.60
C ARG A 4 18.61 18.51 30.44
N PHE A 5 19.51 17.54 30.56
CA PHE A 5 19.77 16.55 29.49
C PHE A 5 18.84 15.33 29.49
N ARG A 6 18.28 14.96 30.66
CA ARG A 6 17.30 13.85 30.76
C ARG A 6 15.97 14.17 30.08
N GLY A 7 15.54 15.44 30.10
CA GLY A 7 14.33 15.89 29.41
C GLY A 7 14.47 15.83 27.89
N LEU A 8 15.62 16.23 27.34
CA LEU A 8 15.87 16.23 25.89
C LEU A 8 15.88 14.83 25.28
N ALA A 9 16.51 13.86 25.94
CA ALA A 9 16.52 12.47 25.48
C ALA A 9 15.11 11.83 25.55
N LEU A 10 14.33 12.15 26.58
CA LEU A 10 12.96 11.65 26.73
C LEU A 10 12.03 12.25 25.67
N VAL A 11 12.18 13.54 25.37
CA VAL A 11 11.41 14.25 24.32
C VAL A 11 11.73 13.71 22.93
N ALA A 12 13.00 13.44 22.62
CA ALA A 12 13.36 12.83 21.34
C ALA A 12 12.78 11.41 21.18
N LEU A 13 12.77 10.62 22.26
CA LEU A 13 12.18 9.29 22.27
C LEU A 13 10.65 9.32 22.15
N THR A 14 9.97 10.22 22.85
CA THR A 14 8.51 10.37 22.73
C THR A 14 8.10 10.95 21.37
N MET A 15 8.90 11.84 20.77
CA MET A 15 8.69 12.27 19.37
C MET A 15 8.87 11.12 18.39
N ALA A 16 9.93 10.31 18.53
CA ALA A 16 10.16 9.16 17.66
C ALA A 16 9.03 8.12 17.81
N LEU A 17 8.56 7.89 19.04
CA LEU A 17 7.44 6.99 19.32
C LEU A 17 6.12 7.57 18.77
N ALA A 18 5.87 8.88 18.91
CA ALA A 18 4.71 9.54 18.33
C ALA A 18 4.74 9.53 16.79
N LEU A 19 5.91 9.65 16.17
CA LEU A 19 6.09 9.52 14.71
C LEU A 19 5.93 8.09 14.21
N LEU A 20 6.28 7.08 15.03
CA LEU A 20 5.99 5.67 14.75
C LEU A 20 4.51 5.31 14.94
N LEU A 21 3.78 6.09 15.76
CA LEU A 21 2.36 5.90 16.09
C LEU A 21 1.42 6.89 15.37
N ALA A 22 1.93 7.80 14.54
CA ALA A 22 1.15 8.76 13.75
C ALA A 22 1.31 8.48 12.25
N PRO A 23 0.26 8.64 11.43
CA PRO A 23 -1.07 8.05 11.54
C PRO A 23 -1.28 7.02 10.41
N ARG A 24 -1.61 5.78 10.76
CA ARG A 24 -2.34 4.89 9.82
C ARG A 24 -3.71 5.49 9.43
N ALA A 25 -4.25 6.35 10.28
CA ALA A 25 -5.52 7.05 10.05
C ALA A 25 -5.54 7.93 8.78
N SER A 26 -4.41 8.51 8.33
CA SER A 26 -4.42 9.31 7.09
C SER A 26 -4.44 8.44 5.83
N ALA A 27 -3.80 7.27 5.89
CA ALA A 27 -3.86 6.25 4.84
C ALA A 27 -5.26 5.65 4.71
N ASP A 28 -5.87 5.35 5.86
CA ASP A 28 -7.24 4.83 5.94
C ASP A 28 -8.22 5.88 5.40
N ALA A 29 -8.10 7.14 5.84
CA ALA A 29 -8.94 8.23 5.35
C ALA A 29 -8.81 8.47 3.84
N TYR A 30 -7.58 8.41 3.30
CA TYR A 30 -7.36 8.53 1.86
C TYR A 30 -7.97 7.35 1.07
N THR A 31 -7.82 6.12 1.58
CA THR A 31 -8.42 4.93 0.96
C THR A 31 -9.94 5.02 0.99
N ASP A 32 -10.52 5.46 2.10
CA ASP A 32 -11.96 5.64 2.26
C ASP A 32 -12.51 6.73 1.32
N GLU A 33 -11.79 7.84 1.17
CA GLU A 33 -12.12 8.91 0.21
C GLU A 33 -12.04 8.40 -1.23
N LEU A 34 -10.97 7.69 -1.60
CA LEU A 34 -10.82 7.10 -2.92
C LEU A 34 -11.96 6.12 -3.22
N VAL A 35 -12.30 5.26 -2.24
CA VAL A 35 -13.41 4.32 -2.35
C VAL A 35 -14.78 5.01 -2.35
N ALA A 36 -14.91 6.23 -1.81
CA ALA A 36 -16.13 7.04 -1.92
C ALA A 36 -16.46 7.45 -3.36
N HIS A 37 -15.46 7.50 -4.24
CA HIS A 37 -15.66 7.82 -5.65
C HIS A 37 -16.11 6.63 -6.49
N PHE A 38 -15.83 5.40 -6.04
CA PHE A 38 -16.30 4.20 -6.72
C PHE A 38 -17.81 4.01 -6.55
N ASN A 39 -18.49 3.66 -7.64
CA ASN A 39 -19.91 3.35 -7.66
C ASN A 39 -20.27 2.51 -8.91
N ALA A 40 -21.55 2.19 -9.09
CA ALA A 40 -22.03 1.35 -10.20
C ALA A 40 -21.75 1.93 -11.61
N GLU A 41 -21.50 3.23 -11.73
CA GLU A 41 -21.17 3.91 -12.99
C GLU A 41 -19.70 4.33 -13.06
N THR A 42 -18.95 4.25 -11.95
CA THR A 42 -17.57 4.73 -11.83
C THR A 42 -16.71 3.63 -11.22
N HIS A 43 -16.04 2.88 -12.08
CA HIS A 43 -15.13 1.78 -11.79
C HIS A 43 -13.66 2.18 -11.91
N VAL A 44 -13.36 3.39 -12.41
CA VAL A 44 -12.00 3.91 -12.55
C VAL A 44 -11.92 5.24 -11.82
N VAL A 45 -11.04 5.32 -10.81
CA VAL A 45 -10.79 6.52 -10.03
C VAL A 45 -9.31 6.88 -10.16
N THR A 46 -9.02 8.16 -10.35
CA THR A 46 -7.64 8.67 -10.43
C THR A 46 -7.44 9.83 -9.46
N ASP A 47 -6.34 9.75 -8.72
CA ASP A 47 -5.81 10.88 -7.97
C ASP A 47 -5.20 11.91 -8.93
N PRO A 48 -5.43 13.23 -8.75
CA PRO A 48 -4.81 14.26 -9.59
C PRO A 48 -3.27 14.26 -9.56
N GLY A 49 -2.68 13.79 -8.46
CA GLY A 49 -1.25 13.63 -8.25
C GLY A 49 -0.69 12.27 -8.66
N ALA A 50 -1.50 11.36 -9.23
CA ALA A 50 -1.06 10.02 -9.60
C ALA A 50 0.17 10.03 -10.53
N ARG A 51 1.13 9.15 -10.25
CA ARG A 51 2.29 8.90 -11.10
C ARG A 51 2.46 7.38 -11.26
N PRO A 52 2.39 6.83 -12.48
CA PRO A 52 2.10 7.53 -13.74
C PRO A 52 0.63 8.02 -13.82
N PRO A 53 0.35 9.13 -14.53
CA PRO A 53 -1.01 9.64 -14.64
C PRO A 53 -1.86 8.73 -15.54
N LEU A 54 -3.02 8.31 -15.05
CA LEU A 54 -3.98 7.55 -15.87
C LEU A 54 -4.80 8.51 -16.73
N ARG A 55 -4.52 8.54 -18.04
CA ARG A 55 -5.30 9.31 -19.02
C ARG A 55 -6.46 8.48 -19.56
N ASN A 56 -7.40 9.13 -20.24
CA ASN A 56 -8.57 8.47 -20.88
C ASN A 56 -9.43 7.64 -19.90
N VAL A 57 -9.52 8.08 -18.64
CA VAL A 57 -10.28 7.43 -17.56
C VAL A 57 -11.71 7.08 -17.99
N GLY A 58 -12.41 8.01 -18.64
CA GLY A 58 -13.80 7.78 -19.09
C GLY A 58 -13.92 6.69 -20.17
N GLU A 59 -12.90 6.51 -21.01
CA GLU A 59 -12.88 5.45 -22.01
C GLU A 59 -12.64 4.08 -21.36
N LEU A 60 -11.66 4.01 -20.45
CA LEU A 60 -11.41 2.79 -19.68
C LEU A 60 -12.63 2.41 -18.82
N ASN A 61 -13.28 3.39 -18.21
CA ASN A 61 -14.49 3.17 -17.43
C ASN A 61 -15.62 2.60 -18.31
N ARG A 62 -15.85 3.16 -19.49
CA ARG A 62 -16.84 2.62 -20.44
C ARG A 62 -16.49 1.21 -20.90
N GLN A 63 -15.21 0.92 -21.14
CA GLN A 63 -14.75 -0.41 -21.51
C GLN A 63 -15.07 -1.43 -20.40
N ILE A 64 -14.85 -1.06 -19.13
CA ILE A 64 -15.19 -1.92 -17.99
C ILE A 64 -16.71 -2.11 -17.90
N LEU A 65 -17.49 -1.04 -17.99
CA LEU A 65 -18.95 -1.13 -17.89
C LEU A 65 -19.60 -1.93 -19.04
N ALA A 66 -19.06 -1.80 -20.26
CA ALA A 66 -19.56 -2.47 -21.46
C ALA A 66 -18.91 -3.86 -21.70
N GLY A 67 -18.00 -4.29 -20.82
CA GLY A 67 -17.27 -5.54 -20.98
C GLY A 67 -18.19 -6.76 -21.02
N PRO A 68 -17.92 -7.77 -21.87
CA PRO A 68 -18.71 -9.00 -21.94
C PRO A 68 -18.35 -9.95 -20.79
N TRP A 69 -18.72 -9.57 -19.57
CA TRP A 69 -18.39 -10.32 -18.35
C TRP A 69 -19.20 -11.62 -18.25
N THR A 70 -18.70 -12.68 -18.87
CA THR A 70 -19.36 -14.01 -18.89
C THR A 70 -19.44 -14.67 -17.52
N TRP A 71 -18.63 -14.21 -16.57
CA TRP A 71 -18.46 -14.81 -15.25
C TRP A 71 -18.91 -13.92 -14.08
N SER A 72 -19.41 -12.72 -14.38
CA SER A 72 -19.94 -11.79 -13.38
C SER A 72 -21.17 -11.06 -13.93
N PRO A 73 -22.29 -10.98 -13.18
CA PRO A 73 -23.49 -10.27 -13.63
C PRO A 73 -23.32 -8.74 -13.63
N GLN A 74 -22.26 -8.23 -13.00
CA GLN A 74 -21.91 -6.82 -12.94
C GLN A 74 -20.44 -6.63 -13.34
N PRO A 75 -20.04 -5.44 -13.81
CA PRO A 75 -18.65 -5.15 -14.13
C PRO A 75 -17.72 -5.43 -12.94
N PRO A 76 -16.80 -6.40 -13.03
CA PRO A 76 -16.07 -6.90 -11.87
C PRO A 76 -14.72 -6.22 -11.65
N VAL A 77 -14.34 -5.25 -12.48
CA VAL A 77 -13.02 -4.61 -12.40
C VAL A 77 -13.13 -3.22 -11.76
N TRP A 78 -12.23 -2.92 -10.84
CA TRP A 78 -12.12 -1.64 -10.15
C TRP A 78 -10.68 -1.16 -10.27
N VAL A 79 -10.46 0.06 -10.77
CA VAL A 79 -9.13 0.59 -11.07
C VAL A 79 -8.91 1.89 -10.28
N ALA A 80 -7.83 1.95 -9.53
CA ALA A 80 -7.42 3.11 -8.75
C ALA A 80 -6.02 3.55 -9.18
N ALA A 81 -5.87 4.76 -9.72
CA ALA A 81 -4.56 5.39 -9.90
C ALA A 81 -4.28 6.32 -8.71
N VAL A 82 -3.23 6.05 -7.95
CA VAL A 82 -2.97 6.70 -6.64
C VAL A 82 -1.76 7.62 -6.68
N ALA A 83 -1.76 8.62 -5.79
CA ALA A 83 -0.63 9.52 -5.64
C ALA A 83 0.64 8.78 -5.14
N PRO A 84 1.86 9.23 -5.52
CA PRO A 84 3.12 8.66 -5.05
C PRO A 84 3.24 8.59 -3.52
N GLY A 85 2.71 9.60 -2.82
CA GLY A 85 2.73 9.63 -1.36
C GLY A 85 1.89 8.53 -0.68
N ASN A 86 1.02 7.84 -1.44
CA ASN A 86 0.17 6.75 -0.98
C ASN A 86 0.53 5.40 -1.62
N SER A 87 1.64 5.34 -2.36
CA SER A 87 2.15 4.10 -2.96
C SER A 87 2.55 3.09 -1.88
N GLY A 88 2.18 1.82 -2.06
CA GLY A 88 2.33 0.76 -1.05
C GLY A 88 1.43 0.88 0.20
N VAL A 89 0.67 1.97 0.33
CA VAL A 89 -0.24 2.23 1.45
C VAL A 89 -1.68 1.92 1.04
N THR A 90 -2.15 2.53 -0.05
CA THR A 90 -3.45 2.24 -0.64
C THR A 90 -3.33 1.01 -1.52
N THR A 91 -3.26 -0.17 -0.89
CA THR A 91 -3.14 -1.44 -1.59
C THR A 91 -4.49 -1.95 -2.09
N ALA A 92 -4.48 -2.94 -2.99
CA ALA A 92 -5.70 -3.61 -3.39
C ALA A 92 -6.45 -4.23 -2.20
N ASP A 93 -5.74 -4.65 -1.14
CA ASP A 93 -6.34 -5.17 0.10
C ASP A 93 -7.01 -4.08 0.93
N ALA A 94 -6.39 -2.91 1.03
CA ALA A 94 -6.95 -1.76 1.72
C ALA A 94 -8.27 -1.32 1.04
N ILE A 95 -8.25 -1.23 -0.30
CA ILE A 95 -9.45 -0.92 -1.10
C ILE A 95 -10.51 -2.01 -0.91
N HIS A 96 -10.14 -3.29 -0.97
CA HIS A 96 -11.08 -4.39 -0.73
C HIS A 96 -11.72 -4.33 0.66
N GLY A 97 -10.92 -4.04 1.70
CA GLY A 97 -11.41 -3.87 3.07
C GLY A 97 -12.44 -2.74 3.18
N ALA A 98 -12.12 -1.57 2.62
CA ALA A 98 -13.02 -0.41 2.61
C ALA A 98 -14.29 -0.67 1.78
N MET A 99 -14.19 -1.32 0.61
CA MET A 99 -15.36 -1.71 -0.18
C MET A 99 -16.22 -2.75 0.54
N SER A 100 -15.61 -3.76 1.16
CA SER A 100 -16.32 -4.81 1.90
C SER A 100 -17.05 -4.29 3.14
N ALA A 101 -16.57 -3.19 3.75
CA ALA A 101 -17.28 -2.53 4.83
C ALA A 101 -18.60 -1.89 4.38
N ARG A 102 -18.70 -1.49 3.10
CA ARG A 102 -19.92 -0.93 2.49
C ARG A 102 -20.80 -2.01 1.88
N GLU A 103 -20.20 -2.98 1.21
CA GLU A 103 -20.87 -4.11 0.56
C GLU A 103 -20.17 -5.42 0.96
N PRO A 104 -20.65 -6.13 2.00
CA PRO A 104 -20.02 -7.35 2.50
C PRO A 104 -19.90 -8.48 1.47
N LYS A 105 -20.72 -8.45 0.42
CA LYS A 105 -20.69 -9.43 -0.69
C LYS A 105 -19.82 -8.98 -1.85
N PHE A 106 -19.00 -7.94 -1.67
CA PHE A 106 -18.08 -7.49 -2.71
C PHE A 106 -17.26 -8.65 -3.28
N SER A 107 -17.21 -8.71 -4.60
CA SER A 107 -16.41 -9.64 -5.39
C SER A 107 -15.96 -8.93 -6.66
N GLY A 108 -14.74 -9.24 -7.11
CA GLY A 108 -14.17 -8.58 -8.27
C GLY A 108 -12.65 -8.53 -8.25
N VAL A 109 -12.09 -7.79 -9.19
CA VAL A 109 -10.67 -7.57 -9.39
C VAL A 109 -10.37 -6.10 -9.14
N ILE A 110 -9.43 -5.83 -8.24
CA ILE A 110 -8.96 -4.49 -7.93
C ILE A 110 -7.58 -4.33 -8.55
N VAL A 111 -7.41 -3.27 -9.33
CA VAL A 111 -6.14 -2.82 -9.91
C VAL A 111 -5.77 -1.51 -9.25
N VAL A 112 -4.59 -1.47 -8.65
CA VAL A 112 -3.97 -0.24 -8.13
C VAL A 112 -2.78 0.11 -9.02
N ILE A 113 -2.77 1.34 -9.51
CA ILE A 113 -1.68 1.91 -10.30
C ILE A 113 -0.99 2.94 -9.43
N ASP A 114 0.27 2.69 -9.09
CA ASP A 114 1.06 3.57 -8.22
C ASP A 114 2.46 3.81 -8.82
N SER A 115 3.33 4.50 -8.07
CA SER A 115 4.68 4.81 -8.59
C SER A 115 5.60 3.60 -8.76
N HIS A 116 5.24 2.45 -8.18
CA HIS A 116 5.97 1.20 -8.26
C HIS A 116 5.43 0.27 -9.37
N GLY A 117 4.24 0.57 -9.91
CA GLY A 117 3.69 -0.12 -11.06
C GLY A 117 2.22 -0.50 -10.88
N TYR A 118 1.87 -1.68 -11.38
CA TYR A 118 0.51 -2.21 -11.39
C TYR A 118 0.40 -3.33 -10.36
N HIS A 119 -0.53 -3.18 -9.43
CA HIS A 119 -0.82 -4.16 -8.39
C HIS A 119 -2.24 -4.63 -8.59
N VAL A 120 -2.41 -5.91 -8.92
CA VAL A 120 -3.72 -6.50 -9.15
C VAL A 120 -4.01 -7.56 -8.12
N ARG A 121 -5.26 -7.61 -7.63
CA ARG A 121 -5.75 -8.72 -6.82
C ARG A 121 -7.20 -9.03 -7.14
N ALA A 122 -7.55 -10.31 -7.09
CA ALA A 122 -8.89 -10.79 -7.29
C ALA A 122 -9.49 -11.32 -5.99
N TYR A 123 -10.74 -10.99 -5.71
CA TYR A 123 -11.43 -11.31 -4.47
C TYR A 123 -12.75 -12.02 -4.75
N LYS A 124 -12.90 -13.24 -4.21
CA LYS A 124 -14.12 -14.05 -4.34
C LYS A 124 -14.62 -14.16 -5.80
N VAL A 125 -13.70 -14.34 -6.74
CA VAL A 125 -14.00 -14.55 -8.17
C VAL A 125 -13.82 -16.03 -8.54
N PRO A 126 -14.27 -16.50 -9.71
CA PRO A 126 -13.95 -17.83 -10.19
C PRO A 126 -12.44 -18.10 -10.19
N LYS A 127 -12.02 -19.29 -9.75
CA LYS A 127 -10.61 -19.63 -9.53
C LYS A 127 -9.74 -19.43 -10.77
N VAL A 128 -10.26 -19.76 -11.95
CA VAL A 128 -9.57 -19.53 -13.22
C VAL A 128 -9.22 -18.06 -13.46
N ILE A 129 -10.05 -17.13 -12.95
CA ILE A 129 -9.78 -15.69 -12.98
C ILE A 129 -8.71 -15.37 -11.93
N ALA A 130 -8.92 -15.81 -10.69
CA ALA A 130 -8.00 -15.55 -9.58
C ALA A 130 -6.56 -16.02 -9.85
N ASP A 131 -6.41 -17.16 -10.54
CA ASP A 131 -5.10 -17.73 -10.88
C ASP A 131 -4.42 -17.00 -12.06
N ARG A 132 -5.17 -16.22 -12.87
CA ARG A 132 -4.68 -15.57 -14.10
C ARG A 132 -4.50 -14.06 -14.01
N VAL A 133 -5.07 -13.39 -13.01
CA VAL A 133 -5.03 -11.92 -12.96
C VAL A 133 -3.60 -11.36 -12.98
N ASP A 134 -2.68 -11.98 -12.25
CA ASP A 134 -1.28 -11.55 -12.18
C ASP A 134 -0.57 -11.76 -13.53
N GLU A 135 -0.80 -12.93 -14.15
CA GLU A 135 -0.24 -13.26 -15.47
C GLU A 135 -0.73 -12.28 -16.54
N LEU A 136 -2.04 -12.02 -16.60
CA LEU A 136 -2.66 -11.11 -17.56
C LEU A 136 -2.17 -9.67 -17.37
N MET A 137 -2.04 -9.21 -16.12
CA MET A 137 -1.52 -7.87 -15.85
C MET A 137 -0.05 -7.77 -16.24
N ASN A 138 0.77 -8.76 -15.89
CA ASN A 138 2.19 -8.79 -16.23
C ASN A 138 2.41 -8.84 -17.76
N GLN A 139 1.62 -9.65 -18.47
CA GLN A 139 1.64 -9.68 -19.93
C GLN A 139 1.27 -8.30 -20.51
N SER A 140 0.19 -7.70 -20.04
CA SER A 140 -0.27 -6.38 -20.49
C SER A 140 0.79 -5.30 -20.24
N ALA A 141 1.43 -5.31 -19.07
CA ALA A 141 2.49 -4.37 -18.71
C ALA A 141 3.77 -4.59 -19.55
N THR A 142 4.06 -5.84 -19.92
CA THR A 142 5.19 -6.18 -20.80
C THR A 142 4.96 -5.69 -22.22
N GLU A 143 3.75 -5.86 -22.75
CA GLU A 143 3.41 -5.51 -24.14
C GLU A 143 3.22 -3.99 -24.34
N HIS A 144 2.65 -3.30 -23.35
CA HIS A 144 2.29 -1.88 -23.46
C HIS A 144 3.17 -0.92 -22.65
N GLY A 145 4.06 -1.45 -21.81
CA GLY A 145 5.10 -0.69 -21.13
C GLY A 145 4.54 0.36 -20.14
N PRO A 146 5.09 1.60 -20.14
CA PRO A 146 4.77 2.60 -19.11
C PRO A 146 3.43 3.32 -19.34
N ASP A 147 2.66 2.98 -20.38
CA ASP A 147 1.34 3.58 -20.64
C ASP A 147 0.27 2.94 -19.74
N PRO A 148 -0.25 3.66 -18.72
CA PRO A 148 -1.21 3.10 -17.78
C PRO A 148 -2.56 2.81 -18.42
N TYR A 149 -2.95 3.60 -19.42
CA TYR A 149 -4.21 3.39 -20.11
C TYR A 149 -4.12 2.15 -21.00
N ALA A 150 -3.10 2.08 -21.88
CA ALA A 150 -2.96 0.95 -22.78
C ALA A 150 -2.79 -0.37 -22.03
N THR A 151 -1.96 -0.38 -20.98
CA THR A 151 -1.75 -1.55 -20.11
C THR A 151 -3.05 -2.00 -19.45
N THR A 152 -3.77 -1.09 -18.80
CA THR A 152 -4.99 -1.45 -18.07
C THR A 152 -6.12 -1.82 -19.03
N SER A 153 -6.22 -1.16 -20.18
CA SER A 153 -7.20 -1.49 -21.22
C SER A 153 -6.96 -2.89 -21.81
N ALA A 154 -5.71 -3.25 -22.08
CA ALA A 154 -5.33 -4.59 -22.54
C ALA A 154 -5.66 -5.65 -21.48
N PHE A 155 -5.34 -5.37 -20.21
CA PHE A 155 -5.70 -6.24 -19.09
C PHE A 155 -7.22 -6.47 -18.99
N VAL A 156 -8.01 -5.41 -19.05
CA VAL A 156 -9.49 -5.48 -19.00
C VAL A 156 -10.03 -6.33 -20.16
N SER A 157 -9.52 -6.11 -21.37
CA SER A 157 -9.89 -6.92 -22.55
C SER A 157 -9.51 -8.39 -22.39
N GLY A 158 -8.29 -8.67 -21.94
CA GLY A 158 -7.82 -10.03 -21.69
C GLY A 158 -8.66 -10.75 -20.65
N LEU A 159 -9.00 -10.07 -19.55
CA LEU A 159 -9.83 -10.60 -18.47
C LEU A 159 -11.27 -10.89 -18.92
N ALA A 160 -11.86 -10.01 -19.73
CA ALA A 160 -13.19 -10.22 -20.30
C ALA A 160 -13.23 -11.40 -21.27
N GLY A 161 -12.11 -11.69 -21.94
CA GLY A 161 -11.97 -12.84 -22.84
C GLY A 161 -11.75 -14.19 -22.15
N VAL A 162 -11.58 -14.24 -20.83
CA VAL A 162 -11.36 -15.51 -20.12
C VAL A 162 -12.65 -16.32 -20.07
N ASN A 163 -12.62 -17.52 -20.65
CA ASN A 163 -13.72 -18.46 -20.56
C ASN A 163 -13.77 -19.13 -19.19
N VAL A 164 -14.90 -19.01 -18.49
CA VAL A 164 -15.11 -19.56 -17.16
C VAL A 164 -16.15 -20.68 -17.21
N PRO A 165 -15.84 -21.89 -16.70
CA PRO A 165 -16.82 -22.95 -16.55
C PRO A 165 -17.98 -22.53 -15.63
N ALA A 166 -19.21 -22.90 -15.97
CA ALA A 166 -20.42 -22.50 -15.23
C ALA A 166 -20.42 -22.82 -13.72
N ASN A 167 -19.62 -23.79 -13.28
CA ASN A 167 -19.49 -24.21 -11.87
C ASN A 167 -18.05 -24.06 -11.35
N ALA A 168 -17.30 -23.08 -11.87
CA ALA A 168 -15.95 -22.84 -11.42
C ALA A 168 -15.94 -22.50 -9.92
N PRO A 169 -15.06 -23.13 -9.11
CA PRO A 169 -14.95 -22.81 -7.70
C PRO A 169 -14.50 -21.36 -7.52
N VAL A 170 -14.91 -20.74 -6.42
CA VAL A 170 -14.54 -19.35 -6.11
C VAL A 170 -13.23 -19.32 -5.32
N ALA A 171 -12.35 -18.37 -5.63
CA ALA A 171 -11.10 -18.13 -4.95
C ALA A 171 -10.76 -16.63 -4.88
N THR A 172 -9.83 -16.30 -4.00
CA THR A 172 -9.14 -15.00 -3.94
C THR A 172 -7.71 -15.25 -4.39
N SER A 173 -7.16 -14.37 -5.25
CA SER A 173 -5.80 -14.52 -5.74
C SER A 173 -4.80 -14.43 -4.59
N SER A 174 -3.68 -15.14 -4.71
CA SER A 174 -2.59 -15.06 -3.74
C SER A 174 -2.07 -13.62 -3.64
N VAL A 175 -1.54 -13.25 -2.48
CA VAL A 175 -0.71 -12.05 -2.40
C VAL A 175 0.53 -12.32 -3.24
N ALA A 176 0.66 -11.68 -4.40
CA ALA A 176 1.93 -11.59 -5.08
C ALA A 176 2.91 -10.99 -4.07
N HIS A 177 3.75 -11.83 -3.48
CA HIS A 177 4.68 -11.42 -2.44
C HIS A 177 5.67 -10.45 -3.07
N GLU A 178 5.45 -9.14 -2.90
CA GLU A 178 6.58 -8.30 -2.55
C GLU A 178 7.03 -8.83 -1.18
N LYS A 179 8.11 -9.60 -1.20
CA LYS A 179 8.80 -10.04 0.02
C LYS A 179 9.34 -8.79 0.71
N HIS A 180 8.47 -8.05 1.37
CA HIS A 180 8.91 -7.20 2.45
C HIS A 180 9.47 -8.13 3.50
N ASP A 181 10.78 -8.05 3.68
CA ASP A 181 11.45 -8.63 4.83
C ASP A 181 10.77 -7.98 6.06
N GLU A 182 9.75 -8.63 6.62
CA GLU A 182 8.98 -8.17 7.79
C GLU A 182 9.90 -7.96 9.01
N TRP A 183 11.15 -8.40 8.90
CA TRP A 183 12.23 -8.20 9.86
C TRP A 183 13.15 -7.03 9.52
N ALA A 184 13.05 -6.40 8.35
CA ALA A 184 13.88 -5.25 7.98
C ALA A 184 13.62 -4.06 8.91
N TRP A 185 12.36 -3.76 9.21
CA TRP A 185 12.03 -2.71 10.17
C TRP A 185 12.56 -3.06 11.57
N LEU A 186 12.42 -4.33 11.99
CA LEU A 186 12.91 -4.79 13.29
C LEU A 186 14.45 -4.73 13.39
N LYS A 187 15.15 -5.09 12.32
CA LYS A 187 16.61 -4.95 12.18
C LYS A 187 17.03 -3.48 12.28
N VAL A 188 16.34 -2.58 11.57
CA VAL A 188 16.58 -1.13 11.61
C VAL A 188 16.36 -0.59 13.03
N THR A 189 15.26 -0.96 13.68
CA THR A 189 14.98 -0.58 15.07
C THR A 189 16.08 -1.05 16.02
N LEU A 190 16.55 -2.30 15.87
CA LEU A 190 17.57 -2.88 16.74
C LEU A 190 18.94 -2.20 16.56
N VAL A 191 19.31 -1.84 15.33
CA VAL A 191 20.52 -1.05 15.04
C VAL A 191 20.43 0.35 15.65
N ILE A 192 19.30 1.05 15.49
CA ILE A 192 19.10 2.39 16.05
C ILE A 192 19.15 2.35 17.58
N SER A 193 18.46 1.40 18.20
CA SER A 193 18.49 1.20 19.66
C SER A 193 19.90 0.88 20.17
N GLY A 194 20.65 0.04 19.44
CA GLY A 194 22.04 -0.28 19.76
C GLY A 194 22.95 0.95 19.73
N ILE A 195 22.85 1.77 18.69
CA ILE A 195 23.62 3.02 18.57
C ILE A 195 23.27 4.00 19.68
N ALA A 196 21.98 4.14 20.00
CA ALA A 196 21.51 5.03 21.07
C ALA A 196 22.04 4.61 22.45
N LEU A 197 22.05 3.30 22.75
CA LEU A 197 22.60 2.76 24.00
C LEU A 197 24.12 2.96 24.08
N ALA A 198 24.84 2.73 22.97
CA ALA A 198 26.28 2.95 22.92
C ALA A 198 26.64 4.43 23.15
N MET A 199 25.92 5.35 22.50
CA MET A 199 26.05 6.79 22.70
C MET A 199 25.75 7.19 24.16
N GLY A 200 24.69 6.65 24.76
CA GLY A 200 24.34 6.88 26.16
C GLY A 200 25.43 6.39 27.13
N ALA A 201 25.99 5.21 26.89
CA ALA A 201 27.08 4.65 27.68
C ALA A 201 28.37 5.47 27.56
N LEU A 202 28.75 5.88 26.33
CA LEU A 202 29.92 6.72 26.08
C LEU A 202 29.79 8.07 26.79
N LEU A 203 28.63 8.73 26.68
CA LEU A 203 28.36 9.99 27.37
C LEU A 203 28.41 9.83 28.88
N TRP A 204 27.84 8.74 29.42
CA TRP A 204 27.92 8.44 30.85
C TRP A 204 29.36 8.25 31.33
N ILE A 205 30.18 7.52 30.56
CA ILE A 205 31.58 7.28 30.87
C ILE A 205 32.37 8.60 30.86
N VAL A 206 32.16 9.45 29.84
CA VAL A 206 32.81 10.77 29.74
C VAL A 206 32.43 11.66 30.92
N VAL A 207 31.15 11.74 31.27
CA VAL A 207 30.67 12.54 32.42
C VAL A 207 31.21 12.02 33.75
N ARG A 208 31.24 10.69 33.95
CA ARG A 208 31.78 10.08 35.17
C ARG A 208 33.29 10.32 35.30
N ARG A 209 34.03 10.26 34.19
CA ARG A 209 35.48 10.51 34.17
C ARG A 209 35.78 11.97 34.48
N ASN A 210 34.97 12.91 33.98
CA ASN A 210 35.13 14.34 34.26
C ASN A 210 34.74 14.72 35.70
N ARG A 211 33.80 13.99 36.34
CA ARG A 211 33.48 14.18 37.77
C ARG A 211 34.58 13.72 38.72
N LYS A 212 35.45 12.78 38.34
CA LYS A 212 36.56 12.32 39.20
C LYS A 212 37.70 13.33 39.33
N HIS A 213 37.76 14.38 38.50
CA HIS A 213 38.82 15.40 38.56
C HIS A 213 38.45 16.66 39.36
N ARG A 214 37.26 16.72 39.96
CA ARG A 214 36.93 17.78 40.93
C ARG A 214 36.78 17.16 42.33
N LYS A 215 37.91 16.96 43.00
CA LYS A 215 37.92 16.93 44.47
C LYS A 215 37.82 18.39 44.95
N PRO A 216 36.97 18.72 45.93
CA PRO A 216 37.03 20.03 46.56
C PRO A 216 38.39 20.19 47.25
N ILE A 217 39.01 21.37 47.11
CA ILE A 217 40.11 21.79 47.97
C ILE A 217 39.46 22.17 49.30
N ASP A 218 39.79 21.41 50.36
CA ASP A 218 39.45 21.76 51.74
C ASP A 218 40.08 23.12 52.11
N LYS A 219 39.27 23.98 52.71
CA LYS A 219 39.68 25.04 53.63
C LYS A 219 38.67 25.12 54.75
#